data_AF-A0A9X1YD62-F1
#
_entry.id   AF-A0A9X1YD62-F1
#
_cell.length_a   1.000
_cell.length_b   1.000
_cell.length_c   1.000
_cell.angle_alpha   90.00
_cell.angle_beta   90.00
_cell.angle_gamma   90.00
#
_symmetry.space_group_name_H-M   'P 1'
#
loop_
_entity.id
_entity.type
_entity.pdbx_description
1 polymer ?
#
loop_
_entity_poly.entity_id
_entity_poly.type
_entity_poly.pdbx_seq_one_letter_code
_entity_poly.pdbx_strand_id
1 'polypeptide(L)'
;RFWPLACRHADVPWIREWRNQLWAEAAAREAAGEAWWLSEEPAQQGAATEQAARLIVDAWGDKVRGSILGRSRVTTAELLGHVLEIPIAQQNKAAQMRVAGILKGEGWKRERTAGSRYWIKEAQE
;
A
#
# COMPACT_ATOMS: atom_id res chain seq x y z
N ARG A 1 1.15 4.67 -10.41
CA ARG A 1 1.31 3.21 -10.51
C ARG A 1 2.60 2.95 -11.29
N PHE A 2 3.47 2.08 -10.80
CA PHE A 2 4.67 1.66 -11.53
C PHE A 2 4.46 0.23 -12.01
N TRP A 3 5.04 -0.11 -13.16
CA TRP A 3 5.11 -1.47 -13.67
C TRP A 3 6.48 -2.03 -13.27
N PRO A 4 6.56 -3.01 -12.36
CA PRO A 4 7.83 -3.64 -12.03
C PRO A 4 8.18 -4.63 -13.13
N LEU A 5 8.98 -4.19 -14.10
CA LEU A 5 9.67 -5.05 -15.05
C LEU A 5 11.15 -4.99 -14.72
N ALA A 6 11.78 -6.16 -14.58
CA ALA A 6 13.23 -6.22 -14.43
C ALA A 6 13.89 -5.84 -15.75
N CYS A 7 14.32 -4.58 -15.88
CA CYS A 7 15.07 -4.12 -17.04
C CYS A 7 16.52 -4.61 -16.93
N ARG A 8 16.93 -5.54 -17.81
CA ARG A 8 18.33 -5.99 -17.88
C ARG A 8 19.20 -5.05 -18.72
N HIS A 9 18.59 -4.28 -19.61
CA HIS A 9 19.25 -3.34 -20.49
C HIS A 9 18.28 -2.22 -20.86
N ALA A 10 18.79 -0.98 -20.93
CA ALA A 10 18.03 0.18 -21.40
C ALA A 10 18.99 1.13 -22.13
N ASP A 11 18.68 1.46 -23.39
CA ASP A 11 19.46 2.36 -24.23
C ASP A 11 18.65 3.62 -24.53
N VAL A 12 18.98 4.70 -23.81
CA VAL A 12 18.26 5.97 -23.92
C VAL A 12 18.53 6.68 -25.26
N PRO A 13 19.78 6.78 -25.75
CA PRO A 13 20.05 7.31 -27.09
C PRO A 13 19.28 6.60 -28.20
N TRP A 14 19.27 5.27 -28.22
CA TRP A 14 18.55 4.48 -29.22
C TRP A 14 17.04 4.73 -29.16
N ILE A 15 16.45 4.74 -27.95
CA ILE A 15 15.02 5.05 -27.79
C ILE A 15 14.70 6.45 -28.30
N ARG A 16 15.59 7.43 -28.11
CA ARG A 16 15.36 8.80 -28.58
C ARG A 16 15.33 8.88 -30.11
N GLU A 17 16.22 8.15 -30.78
CA GLU A 17 16.28 8.08 -32.24
C GLU A 17 15.07 7.35 -32.82
N TRP A 18 14.68 6.22 -32.23
CA TRP A 18 13.64 5.34 -32.76
C TRP A 18 12.24 5.60 -32.20
N ARG A 19 12.07 6.66 -31.38
CA ARG A 19 10.82 6.99 -30.70
C ARG A 19 9.61 6.95 -31.62
N ASN A 20 9.69 7.62 -32.78
CA ASN A 20 8.54 7.75 -33.67
C ASN A 20 8.14 6.39 -34.27
N GLN A 21 9.12 5.52 -34.57
CA GLN A 21 8.87 4.16 -35.05
C GLN A 21 8.17 3.32 -33.97
N LEU A 22 8.66 3.37 -32.73
CA LEU A 22 8.06 2.65 -31.60
C LEU A 22 6.60 3.06 -31.37
N TRP A 23 6.30 4.36 -31.48
CA TRP A 23 4.92 4.85 -31.40
C TRP A 23 4.05 4.43 -32.58
N ALA A 24 4.59 4.41 -33.80
CA ALA A 24 3.87 3.94 -34.98
C ALA A 24 3.51 2.45 -34.86
N GLU A 25 4.43 1.62 -34.38
CA GLU A 25 4.14 0.20 -34.12
C GLU A 25 3.13 0.02 -32.99
N ALA A 26 3.22 0.80 -31.92
CA ALA A 26 2.25 0.75 -30.83
C ALA A 26 0.84 1.12 -31.32
N ALA A 27 0.71 2.17 -32.15
CA ALA A 27 -0.55 2.58 -32.74
C ALA A 27 -1.12 1.51 -33.69
N ALA A 28 -0.26 0.85 -34.47
CA ALA A 28 -0.68 -0.24 -35.34
C ALA A 28 -1.20 -1.46 -34.55
N ARG A 29 -0.51 -1.83 -33.45
CA ARG A 29 -0.93 -2.93 -32.56
C ARG A 29 -2.23 -2.62 -31.81
N GLU A 30 -2.40 -1.37 -31.39
CA GLU A 30 -3.65 -0.91 -30.76
C GLU A 30 -4.82 -0.93 -31.75
N ALA A 31 -4.61 -0.44 -32.98
CA ALA A 31 -5.60 -0.52 -34.05
C ALA A 31 -5.93 -1.97 -34.46
N ALA A 32 -4.98 -2.90 -34.30
CA ALA A 32 -5.19 -4.34 -34.48
C ALA A 32 -5.92 -5.02 -33.31
N GLY A 33 -6.25 -4.27 -32.24
CA GLY A 33 -7.00 -4.76 -31.09
C GLY A 33 -6.16 -5.55 -30.07
N GLU A 34 -4.84 -5.40 -30.08
CA GLU A 34 -3.99 -6.03 -29.06
C GLU A 34 -4.32 -5.48 -27.66
N ALA A 35 -4.39 -6.38 -26.67
CA ALA A 35 -4.64 -5.99 -25.29
C ALA A 35 -3.43 -5.22 -24.72
N TRP A 36 -3.63 -3.93 -24.46
CA TRP A 36 -2.66 -3.05 -23.80
C TRP A 36 -2.68 -3.15 -22.27
N TRP A 37 -3.52 -4.04 -21.71
CA TRP A 37 -3.55 -4.38 -20.29
C TRP A 37 -2.99 -5.79 -20.06
N LEU A 38 -2.24 -5.95 -18.98
CA LEU A 38 -1.76 -7.25 -18.52
C LEU A 38 -2.94 -8.10 -18.05
N SER A 39 -3.31 -9.08 -18.87
CA SER A 39 -4.36 -10.07 -18.56
C SER A 39 -3.81 -11.28 -17.81
N GLU A 40 -2.52 -11.29 -17.46
CA GLU A 40 -1.89 -12.44 -16.81
C GLU A 40 -1.71 -12.18 -15.30
N GLU A 41 -2.41 -13.00 -14.50
CA GLU A 41 -2.27 -13.15 -13.05
C GLU A 41 -0.85 -12.89 -12.48
N PRO A 42 0.26 -13.43 -13.04
CA PRO A 42 1.59 -13.26 -12.46
C PRO A 42 2.08 -11.80 -12.35
N ALA A 43 1.62 -10.88 -13.21
CA ALA A 43 2.00 -9.47 -13.14
C ALA A 43 1.33 -8.72 -11.97
N GLN A 44 0.18 -9.21 -11.49
CA GLN A 44 -0.48 -8.67 -10.32
C GLN A 44 0.19 -9.14 -9.01
N GLN A 45 0.69 -10.37 -8.95
CA GLN A 45 1.46 -10.86 -7.78
C GLN A 45 2.80 -10.13 -7.60
N GLY A 46 3.58 -9.90 -8.65
CA GLY A 46 4.89 -9.22 -8.55
C GLY A 46 4.79 -7.75 -8.10
N ALA A 47 3.74 -7.05 -8.51
CA ALA A 47 3.49 -5.66 -8.11
C ALA A 47 3.16 -5.51 -6.62
N ALA A 48 2.50 -6.49 -6.01
CA ALA A 48 2.21 -6.48 -4.58
C ALA A 48 3.48 -6.70 -3.73
N THR A 49 4.35 -7.61 -4.16
CA THR A 49 5.57 -7.98 -3.42
C THR A 49 6.62 -6.85 -3.45
N GLU A 50 6.84 -6.22 -4.60
CA GLU A 50 7.80 -5.09 -4.72
C GLU A 50 7.30 -3.83 -3.98
N GLN A 51 5.98 -3.63 -3.91
CA GLN A 51 5.35 -2.55 -3.14
C GLN A 51 5.48 -2.79 -1.62
N ALA A 52 5.41 -4.05 -1.19
CA ALA A 52 5.65 -4.45 0.20
C ALA A 52 7.12 -4.32 0.61
N ALA A 53 8.08 -4.61 -0.29
CA ALA A 53 9.52 -4.44 -0.04
C ALA A 53 9.96 -2.96 0.06
N ARG A 54 9.22 -2.04 -0.58
CA ARG A 54 9.39 -0.58 -0.41
C ARG A 54 8.60 0.00 0.75
N LEU A 55 7.84 -0.82 1.48
CA LEU A 55 7.12 -0.40 2.66
C LEU A 55 8.17 -0.19 3.77
N ILE A 56 8.65 1.06 3.89
CA ILE A 56 9.40 1.51 5.06
C ILE A 56 8.63 1.00 6.27
N VAL A 57 9.25 0.10 7.05
CA VAL A 57 8.68 -0.37 8.31
C VAL A 57 8.38 0.88 9.12
N ASP A 58 7.10 1.19 9.28
CA ASP A 58 6.69 2.37 10.01
C ASP A 58 7.29 2.27 11.41
N ALA A 59 8.03 3.29 11.86
CA ALA A 59 8.69 3.29 13.17
C ALA A 59 7.73 3.06 14.34
N TRP A 60 6.41 3.24 14.13
CA TRP A 60 5.37 2.97 15.11
C TRP A 60 4.88 1.52 15.09
N GLY A 61 5.19 0.77 14.03
CA GLY A 61 4.72 -0.58 13.75
C GLY A 61 4.93 -1.52 14.94
N ASP A 62 6.15 -1.59 15.47
CA ASP A 62 6.49 -2.54 16.54
C ASP A 62 5.79 -2.21 17.85
N LYS A 63 5.71 -0.92 18.21
CA LYS A 63 4.98 -0.47 19.41
C LYS A 63 3.49 -0.74 19.30
N VAL A 64 2.89 -0.45 18.14
CA VAL A 64 1.47 -0.69 17.89
C VAL A 64 1.19 -2.20 17.91
N ARG A 65 2.00 -3.02 17.24
CA ARG A 65 1.89 -4.49 17.27
C ARG A 65 1.96 -5.05 18.68
N GLY A 66 2.93 -4.60 19.47
CA GLY A 66 3.06 -5.00 20.88
C GLY A 66 1.80 -4.68 21.68
N SER A 67 1.20 -3.50 21.47
CA SER A 67 0.01 -3.08 22.19
C SER A 67 -1.29 -3.78 21.76
N ILE A 68 -1.38 -4.26 20.52
CA ILE A 68 -2.61 -4.90 20.00
C ILE A 68 -2.63 -6.42 20.24
N LEU A 69 -1.52 -7.02 20.67
CA LEU A 69 -1.45 -8.44 21.03
C LEU A 69 -2.45 -8.75 22.17
N GLY A 70 -3.25 -9.80 21.97
CA GLY A 70 -4.26 -10.24 22.94
C GLY A 70 -5.49 -9.33 23.08
N ARG A 71 -5.62 -8.28 22.25
CA ARG A 71 -6.77 -7.37 22.27
C ARG A 71 -7.73 -7.69 21.12
N SER A 72 -9.02 -7.51 21.37
CA SER A 72 -10.09 -7.66 20.37
C SER A 72 -10.59 -6.31 19.83
N ARG A 73 -10.37 -5.22 20.57
CA ARG A 73 -10.83 -3.87 20.22
C ARG A 73 -9.81 -2.81 20.63
N VAL A 74 -9.52 -1.89 19.72
CA VAL A 74 -8.65 -0.72 19.98
C VAL A 74 -9.15 0.53 19.28
N THR A 75 -8.74 1.72 19.73
CA THR A 75 -9.04 2.98 19.04
C THR A 75 -7.77 3.67 18.55
N THR A 76 -7.89 4.45 17.48
CA THR A 76 -6.75 5.23 16.97
C THR A 76 -6.28 6.29 17.97
N ALA A 77 -7.19 6.90 18.73
CA ALA A 77 -6.85 7.87 19.77
C ALA A 77 -6.04 7.24 20.90
N GLU A 78 -6.42 6.03 21.34
CA GLU A 78 -5.69 5.27 22.36
C GLU A 78 -4.27 4.93 21.89
N LEU A 79 -4.13 4.41 20.67
CA LEU A 79 -2.82 4.05 20.13
C LEU A 79 -1.91 5.27 19.98
N LEU A 80 -2.44 6.40 19.51
CA LEU A 80 -1.67 7.63 19.37
C LEU A 80 -1.27 8.21 20.74
N GLY A 81 -2.18 8.22 21.71
CA GLY A 81 -1.96 8.85 23.01
C GLY A 81 -1.21 7.96 24.00
N HIS A 82 -1.67 6.73 24.23
CA HIS A 82 -1.16 5.86 25.29
C HIS A 82 0.01 4.97 24.85
N VAL A 83 0.09 4.62 23.56
CA VAL A 83 1.15 3.71 23.06
C VAL A 83 2.29 4.49 22.43
N LEU A 84 1.95 5.52 21.64
CA LEU A 84 2.92 6.34 20.93
C LEU A 84 3.25 7.64 21.64
N GLU A 85 2.55 7.97 22.73
CA GLU A 85 2.77 9.17 23.56
C GLU A 85 2.72 10.47 22.75
N ILE A 86 1.92 10.49 21.68
CA ILE A 86 1.78 11.65 20.81
C ILE A 86 0.77 12.62 21.44
N PRO A 87 1.20 13.87 21.74
CA PRO A 87 0.30 14.88 22.30
C PRO A 87 -0.91 15.10 21.39
N ILE A 88 -2.08 15.34 21.98
CA ILE A 88 -3.36 15.52 21.23
C ILE A 88 -3.21 16.58 20.11
N ALA A 89 -2.48 17.66 20.38
CA ALA A 89 -2.20 18.72 19.39
C ALA A 89 -1.44 18.23 18.14
N GLN A 90 -0.69 17.13 18.25
CA GLN A 90 0.10 16.53 17.19
C GLN A 90 -0.57 15.30 16.55
N GLN A 91 -1.77 14.90 17.01
CA GLN A 91 -2.55 13.79 16.46
C GLN A 91 -3.28 14.16 15.16
N ASN A 92 -2.52 14.69 14.21
CA ASN A 92 -3.01 15.13 12.92
C ASN A 92 -3.49 13.96 12.04
N LYS A 93 -4.11 14.29 10.90
CA LYS A 93 -4.63 13.29 9.95
C LYS A 93 -3.54 12.32 9.46
N ALA A 94 -2.30 12.78 9.31
CA ALA A 94 -1.19 11.92 8.87
C ALA A 94 -0.85 10.86 9.94
N ALA A 95 -0.79 11.25 11.21
CA ALA A 95 -0.58 10.32 12.32
C ALA A 95 -1.70 9.26 12.41
N GLN A 96 -2.95 9.71 12.28
CA GLN A 96 -4.10 8.79 12.26
C GLN A 96 -4.02 7.79 11.09
N MET A 97 -3.59 8.26 9.91
CA MET A 97 -3.47 7.40 8.74
C MET A 97 -2.34 6.38 8.83
N ARG A 98 -1.22 6.72 9.48
CA ARG A 98 -0.12 5.78 9.73
C ARG A 98 -0.56 4.62 10.63
N VAL A 99 -1.21 4.93 11.77
CA VAL A 99 -1.78 3.90 12.66
C VAL A 99 -2.83 3.06 11.94
N ALA A 100 -3.70 3.69 11.14
CA ALA A 100 -4.69 2.96 10.36
C ALA A 100 -4.05 2.03 9.30
N GLY A 101 -2.90 2.42 8.73
CA GLY A 101 -2.13 1.59 7.81
C GLY A 101 -1.56 0.35 8.49
N ILE A 102 -0.94 0.53 9.68
CA ILE A 102 -0.42 -0.56 10.50
C ILE A 102 -1.53 -1.55 10.85
N LEU A 103 -2.66 -1.05 11.39
CA LEU A 103 -3.79 -1.90 11.78
C LEU A 103 -4.38 -2.69 10.60
N LYS A 104 -4.48 -2.07 9.42
CA LYS A 104 -4.91 -2.77 8.20
C LYS A 104 -3.94 -3.87 7.79
N GLY A 105 -2.63 -3.62 7.88
CA GLY A 105 -1.60 -4.62 7.60
C GLY A 105 -1.69 -5.83 8.54
N GLU A 106 -2.11 -5.60 9.79
CA GLU A 106 -2.34 -6.63 10.81
C GLU A 106 -3.75 -7.27 10.75
N GLY A 107 -4.54 -6.97 9.71
CA GLY A 107 -5.86 -7.58 9.48
C GLY A 107 -7.02 -7.00 10.29
N TRP A 108 -6.85 -5.85 10.95
CA TRP A 108 -7.92 -5.23 11.74
C TRP A 108 -8.95 -4.53 10.84
N LYS A 109 -10.23 -4.65 11.20
CA LYS A 109 -11.35 -4.02 10.49
C LYS A 109 -11.88 -2.81 11.26
N ARG A 110 -12.33 -1.79 10.53
CA ARG A 110 -12.95 -0.59 11.13
C ARG A 110 -14.43 -0.85 11.35
N GLU A 111 -14.89 -0.57 12.56
CA GLU A 111 -16.30 -0.60 12.90
C GLU A 111 -16.75 0.75 13.45
N ARG A 112 -18.03 1.07 13.26
CA ARG A 112 -18.66 2.30 13.74
C ARG A 112 -19.87 1.90 14.57
N THR A 113 -19.91 2.34 15.83
CA THR A 113 -21.09 2.18 16.69
C THR A 113 -21.48 3.54 17.25
N ALA A 114 -22.72 3.94 17.00
CA ALA A 114 -23.49 5.05 17.59
C ALA A 114 -22.71 6.26 18.16
N GLY A 115 -21.62 6.70 17.51
CA GLY A 115 -20.81 7.84 17.93
C GLY A 115 -19.29 7.60 18.00
N SER A 116 -18.81 6.35 18.00
CA SER A 116 -17.39 6.01 18.12
C SER A 116 -16.86 5.16 16.97
N ARG A 117 -15.61 5.42 16.59
CA ARG A 117 -14.85 4.64 15.59
C ARG A 117 -13.82 3.80 16.32
N TYR A 118 -13.88 2.48 16.15
CA TYR A 118 -12.93 1.56 16.74
C TYR A 118 -12.51 0.50 15.72
N TRP A 119 -11.43 -0.19 16.03
CA TRP A 119 -10.89 -1.29 15.25
C TRP A 119 -11.15 -2.57 15.99
N ILE A 120 -11.62 -3.58 15.26
CA ILE A 120 -11.84 -4.92 15.77
C ILE A 120 -10.92 -5.90 15.06
N LYS A 121 -10.45 -6.90 15.80
CA LYS A 121 -9.81 -8.09 15.24
C LYS A 121 -10.84 -9.20 15.33
N GLU A 122 -11.21 -9.78 14.19
CA GLU A 122 -12.00 -11.02 14.21
C GLU A 122 -11.17 -12.06 14.97
N ALA A 123 -11.74 -12.58 16.06
CA ALA A 123 -11.14 -13.68 16.79
C ALA A 123 -11.10 -14.86 15.80
N GLN A 124 -9.89 -15.30 15.44
CA GLN A 124 -9.75 -16.59 14.79
C GLN A 124 -10.03 -17.63 15.88
N GLU A 125 -11.17 -18.31 15.78
CA GLU A 125 -11.41 -19.59 16.45
C GLU A 125 -10.37 -20.63 16.01
#